data_AF-A0A5M3WVD6-F1
#
_entry.id   AF-A0A5M3WVD6-F1
#
_cell.length_a   1.000
_cell.length_b   1.000
_cell.length_c   1.000
_cell.angle_alpha   90.00
_cell.angle_beta   90.00
_cell.angle_gamma   90.00
#
_symmetry.space_group_name_H-M   'P 1'
#
loop_
_entity.id
_entity.type
_entity.pdbx_description
1 polymer ?
#
loop_
_entity_poly.entity_id
_entity_poly.type
_entity_poly.pdbx_seq_one_letter_code
_entity_poly.pdbx_strand_id
1 'polypeptide(L)'
;MTGIPERKLELVRKLLAVAEHPGTDPTEAAVYLEKAYAVMAAYGIEQAMLADAGMVADEVGQLTVTVGNPYQADRRALLAGVAAALRCRAIYWRSGRESVVRVVGFGSDLAVVELLFTSLCLQMGSGVLRVRAPEGLATVSFRKSWMAGFVHRVCERLGEAERRAAADSAASTAGGRSAELVLVDRRAQVSRVYEEMFPRVRRGARRRLRDWSGWEDGRAAGDQADLEAPRVGSQRPAGLIGPDTA
;
A
#
# COMPACT_ATOMS: atom_id res chain seq x y z
N MET A 1 18.97 -0.07 15.01
CA MET A 1 17.66 -0.17 14.32
C MET A 1 17.07 -1.52 14.69
N THR A 2 15.95 -1.53 15.40
CA THR A 2 15.21 -2.77 15.70
C THR A 2 14.66 -3.31 14.39
N GLY A 3 15.30 -4.35 13.85
CA GLY A 3 14.91 -4.97 12.58
C GLY A 3 13.71 -5.91 12.74
N ILE A 4 13.02 -6.19 11.64
CA ILE A 4 11.99 -7.24 11.61
C ILE A 4 12.65 -8.58 11.99
N PRO A 5 12.13 -9.34 12.96
CA PRO A 5 12.69 -10.64 13.33
C PRO A 5 12.80 -11.58 12.12
N GLU A 6 13.93 -12.29 11.99
CA GLU A 6 14.25 -13.05 10.75
C GLU A 6 13.15 -14.02 10.35
N ARG A 7 12.60 -14.80 11.31
CA ARG A 7 11.49 -15.73 11.04
C ARG A 7 10.25 -15.05 10.45
N LYS A 8 9.94 -13.84 10.90
CA LYS A 8 8.80 -13.05 10.41
C LYS A 8 9.11 -12.47 9.03
N LEU A 9 10.34 -12.00 8.83
CA LEU A 9 10.83 -11.51 7.54
C LEU A 9 10.83 -12.62 6.47
N GLU A 10 11.32 -13.81 6.79
CA GLU A 10 11.26 -14.99 5.92
C GLU A 10 9.82 -15.38 5.56
N LEU A 11 8.91 -15.37 6.54
CA LEU A 11 7.50 -15.65 6.32
C LEU A 11 6.91 -14.65 5.32
N VAL A 12 7.10 -13.35 5.54
CA VAL A 12 6.54 -12.33 4.65
C VAL A 12 7.18 -12.39 3.28
N ARG A 13 8.49 -12.59 3.17
CA ARG A 13 9.16 -12.80 1.88
C ARG A 13 8.58 -14.00 1.13
N LYS A 14 8.29 -15.12 1.81
CA LYS A 14 7.62 -16.28 1.20
C LYS A 14 6.23 -15.95 0.71
N LEU A 15 5.41 -15.25 1.51
CA LEU A 15 4.07 -14.84 1.11
C LEU A 15 4.11 -13.93 -0.13
N LEU A 16 4.99 -12.92 -0.11
CA LEU A 16 5.16 -11.99 -1.23
C LEU A 16 5.70 -12.70 -2.48
N ALA A 17 6.65 -13.63 -2.33
CA ALA A 17 7.18 -14.40 -3.46
C ALA A 17 6.10 -15.24 -4.17
N VAL A 18 5.17 -15.85 -3.41
CA VAL A 18 4.03 -16.58 -3.99
C VAL A 18 3.08 -15.61 -4.70
N ALA A 19 2.77 -14.46 -4.09
CA ALA A 19 1.91 -13.45 -4.70
C ALA A 19 2.50 -12.84 -5.99
N GLU A 20 3.83 -12.73 -6.07
CA GLU A 20 4.54 -12.16 -7.21
C GLU A 20 4.82 -13.17 -8.33
N HIS A 21 4.66 -14.46 -8.07
CA HIS A 21 5.03 -15.49 -9.01
C HIS A 21 4.11 -15.46 -10.26
N PRO A 22 4.66 -15.40 -11.50
CA PRO A 22 3.86 -15.21 -12.71
C PRO A 22 2.79 -16.26 -12.99
N GLY A 23 2.96 -17.47 -12.45
CA GLY A 23 2.03 -18.60 -12.61
C GLY A 23 1.03 -18.78 -11.47
N THR A 24 1.07 -17.93 -10.44
CA THR A 24 0.08 -17.97 -9.35
C THR A 24 -1.24 -17.40 -9.88
N ASP A 25 -2.35 -18.05 -9.53
CA ASP A 25 -3.68 -17.52 -9.86
C ASP A 25 -3.87 -16.14 -9.21
N PRO A 26 -4.46 -15.15 -9.90
CA PRO A 26 -4.64 -13.81 -9.33
C PRO A 26 -5.41 -13.79 -8.02
N THR A 27 -6.37 -14.70 -7.85
CA THR A 27 -7.17 -14.85 -6.62
C THR A 27 -6.36 -15.48 -5.50
N GLU A 28 -5.43 -16.37 -5.84
CA GLU A 28 -4.51 -16.93 -4.86
C GLU A 28 -3.47 -15.88 -4.44
N ALA A 29 -2.87 -15.18 -5.40
CA ALA A 29 -1.92 -14.09 -5.16
C ALA A 29 -2.50 -13.02 -4.22
N ALA A 30 -3.78 -12.72 -4.37
CA ALA A 30 -4.56 -11.85 -3.51
C ALA A 30 -4.46 -12.20 -2.02
N VAL A 31 -4.70 -13.47 -1.71
CA VAL A 31 -4.78 -14.01 -0.35
C VAL A 31 -3.41 -13.97 0.31
N TYR A 32 -2.37 -14.33 -0.44
CA TYR A 32 -0.99 -14.23 0.05
C TYR A 32 -0.57 -12.79 0.33
N LEU A 33 -1.02 -11.83 -0.50
CA LEU A 33 -0.75 -10.41 -0.31
C LEU A 33 -1.49 -9.83 0.90
N GLU A 34 -2.80 -10.11 1.06
CA GLU A 34 -3.56 -9.77 2.28
C GLU A 34 -2.86 -10.31 3.52
N LYS A 35 -2.42 -11.58 3.50
CA LYS A 35 -1.74 -12.20 4.62
C LYS A 35 -0.39 -11.54 4.92
N ALA A 36 0.38 -11.18 3.90
CA ALA A 36 1.63 -10.45 4.09
C ALA A 36 1.38 -9.09 4.77
N TYR A 37 0.35 -8.36 4.34
CA TYR A 37 -0.03 -7.08 4.94
C TYR A 37 -0.50 -7.24 6.37
N ALA A 38 -1.36 -8.23 6.65
CA ALA A 38 -1.84 -8.50 8.00
C ALA A 38 -0.70 -8.84 8.96
N VAL A 39 0.28 -9.66 8.54
CA VAL A 39 1.44 -10.02 9.35
C VAL A 39 2.32 -8.79 9.65
N MET A 40 2.52 -7.92 8.66
CA MET A 40 3.32 -6.70 8.83
C MET A 40 2.59 -5.65 9.68
N ALA A 41 1.28 -5.50 9.50
CA ALA A 41 0.46 -4.62 10.33
C ALA A 41 0.47 -5.07 11.80
N ALA A 42 0.21 -6.36 12.05
CA ALA A 42 0.30 -6.92 13.39
C ALA A 42 1.68 -6.71 14.03
N TYR A 43 2.76 -6.87 13.26
CA TYR A 43 4.11 -6.56 13.73
C TYR A 43 4.29 -5.09 14.11
N GLY A 44 3.87 -4.14 13.26
CA GLY A 44 4.01 -2.71 13.55
C GLY A 44 3.24 -2.31 14.82
N ILE A 45 2.01 -2.81 14.98
CA ILE A 45 1.20 -2.57 16.18
C ILE A 45 1.85 -3.22 17.41
N GLU A 46 2.29 -4.47 17.32
CA GLU A 46 2.99 -5.19 18.39
C GLU A 46 4.24 -4.43 18.87
N GLN A 47 5.08 -3.95 17.94
CA GLN A 47 6.27 -3.15 18.30
C GLN A 47 5.90 -1.82 18.95
N ALA A 48 4.84 -1.15 18.47
CA ALA A 48 4.36 0.08 19.08
C ALA A 48 3.94 -0.14 20.54
N MET A 49 3.20 -1.23 20.81
CA MET A 49 2.73 -1.56 22.16
C MET A 49 3.89 -1.97 23.09
N LEU A 50 4.82 -2.79 22.60
CA LEU A 50 6.00 -3.18 23.37
C LEU A 50 6.89 -1.98 23.70
N ALA A 51 7.01 -1.02 22.78
CA ALA A 51 7.79 0.20 23.00
C ALA A 51 7.12 1.13 24.03
N ASP A 52 5.79 1.28 23.97
CA ASP A 52 5.01 2.03 24.97
C ASP A 52 5.14 1.43 26.38
N ALA A 53 5.16 0.09 26.47
CA ALA A 53 5.41 -0.64 27.71
C ALA A 53 6.87 -0.61 28.19
N GLY A 54 7.78 0.04 27.45
CA GLY A 54 9.21 0.09 27.76
C GLY A 54 9.94 -1.24 27.61
N MET A 55 9.35 -2.22 26.91
CA MET A 55 9.92 -3.56 26.72
C MET A 55 10.92 -3.62 25.57
N VAL A 56 10.78 -2.74 24.58
CA VAL A 56 11.70 -2.62 23.44
C VAL A 56 11.99 -1.16 23.14
N ALA A 57 13.15 -0.90 22.54
CA ALA A 57 13.45 0.41 21.98
C ALA A 57 12.93 0.49 20.54
N ASP A 58 12.17 1.54 20.24
CA ASP A 58 11.75 1.89 18.89
C ASP A 58 11.75 3.41 18.77
N GLU A 59 12.74 3.95 18.06
CA GLU A 59 12.97 5.39 17.95
C GLU A 59 12.61 5.89 16.54
N VAL A 60 12.30 7.19 16.44
CA VAL A 60 12.07 7.84 15.16
C VAL A 60 13.38 7.97 14.41
N GLY A 61 13.45 7.35 13.24
CA GLY A 61 14.58 7.41 12.32
C GLY A 61 14.16 7.92 10.94
N GLN A 62 14.98 7.60 9.94
CA GLN A 62 14.71 7.93 8.54
C GLN A 62 15.16 6.82 7.59
N LEU A 63 14.39 6.62 6.53
CA LEU A 63 14.73 5.81 5.35
C LEU A 63 14.87 6.74 4.15
N THR A 64 15.93 6.60 3.36
CA THR A 64 16.11 7.38 2.12
C THR A 64 16.14 6.44 0.93
N VAL A 65 15.28 6.70 -0.05
CA VAL A 65 15.14 5.92 -1.28
C VAL A 65 15.30 6.84 -2.48
N THR A 66 16.14 6.45 -3.43
CA THR A 66 16.29 7.15 -4.71
C THR A 66 15.44 6.47 -5.77
N VAL A 67 14.65 7.27 -6.49
CA VAL A 67 13.69 6.82 -7.50
C VAL A 67 14.04 7.44 -8.86
N GLY A 68 14.50 6.60 -9.78
CA GLY A 68 14.84 6.98 -11.15
C GLY A 68 13.66 6.89 -12.13
N ASN A 69 13.97 6.93 -13.43
CA ASN A 69 13.06 6.56 -14.51
C ASN A 69 13.08 5.04 -14.75
N PRO A 70 12.07 4.48 -15.46
CA PRO A 70 10.80 5.09 -15.84
C PRO A 70 9.87 5.30 -14.63
N TYR A 71 8.75 6.01 -14.84
CA TYR A 71 7.64 6.15 -13.88
C TYR A 71 8.06 6.67 -12.49
N GLN A 72 9.01 7.61 -12.47
CA GLN A 72 9.54 8.20 -11.25
C GLN A 72 8.44 8.75 -10.33
N ALA A 73 7.47 9.48 -10.91
CA ALA A 73 6.40 10.09 -10.14
C ALA A 73 5.46 9.07 -9.50
N ASP A 74 5.24 7.94 -10.19
CA ASP A 74 4.38 6.84 -9.77
C ASP A 74 5.01 6.06 -8.62
N ARG A 75 6.30 5.68 -8.76
CA ARG A 75 7.07 5.04 -7.67
C ARG A 75 7.21 5.92 -6.44
N ARG A 76 7.40 7.23 -6.62
CA ARG A 76 7.39 8.18 -5.51
C ARG A 76 6.01 8.22 -4.81
N ALA A 77 4.93 8.25 -5.58
CA ALA A 77 3.58 8.26 -5.01
C ALA A 77 3.29 6.97 -4.24
N LEU A 78 3.73 5.82 -4.75
CA LEU A 78 3.68 4.53 -4.06
C LEU A 78 4.40 4.59 -2.70
N LEU A 79 5.67 5.01 -2.67
CA LEU A 79 6.43 5.10 -1.41
C LEU A 79 5.77 6.05 -0.41
N ALA A 80 5.29 7.21 -0.86
CA ALA A 80 4.62 8.17 0.02
C ALA A 80 3.29 7.62 0.57
N GLY A 81 2.54 6.86 -0.23
CA GLY A 81 1.29 6.24 0.19
C GLY A 81 1.50 5.10 1.18
N VAL A 82 2.47 4.21 0.93
CA VAL A 82 2.87 3.13 1.86
C VAL A 82 3.35 3.72 3.19
N ALA A 83 4.21 4.74 3.14
CA ALA A 83 4.65 5.45 4.33
C ALA A 83 3.46 6.03 5.13
N ALA A 84 2.51 6.68 4.46
CA ALA A 84 1.35 7.27 5.12
C ALA A 84 0.44 6.20 5.77
N ALA A 85 0.26 5.04 5.14
CA ALA A 85 -0.49 3.93 5.71
C ALA A 85 0.17 3.44 7.02
N LEU A 86 1.50 3.41 7.06
CA LEU A 86 2.31 2.97 8.20
C LEU A 86 2.68 4.13 9.16
N ARG A 87 1.82 5.16 9.26
CA ARG A 87 1.98 6.34 10.16
C ARG A 87 3.28 7.14 9.98
N CYS A 88 4.02 6.90 8.90
CA CYS A 88 5.24 7.63 8.58
C CYS A 88 4.93 8.91 7.79
N ARG A 89 5.91 9.82 7.71
CA ARG A 89 5.85 11.03 6.86
C ARG A 89 6.92 10.97 5.79
N ALA A 90 6.60 11.39 4.58
CA ALA A 90 7.53 11.40 3.46
C ALA A 90 7.74 12.82 2.90
N ILE A 91 8.99 13.15 2.63
CA ILE A 91 9.41 14.32 1.84
C ILE A 91 10.14 13.83 0.60
N TYR A 92 10.14 14.63 -0.47
CA TYR A 92 10.98 14.35 -1.62
C TYR A 92 11.57 15.62 -2.21
N TRP A 93 12.69 15.46 -2.91
CA TRP A 93 13.29 16.50 -3.74
C TRP A 93 13.89 15.88 -4.99
N ARG A 94 14.21 16.72 -5.97
CA ARG A 94 14.91 16.28 -7.18
C ARG A 94 16.41 16.28 -6.94
N SER A 95 17.07 15.21 -7.35
CA SER A 95 18.53 15.13 -7.44
C SER A 95 18.90 14.73 -8.87
N GLY A 96 19.28 15.70 -9.69
CA GLY A 96 19.49 15.50 -11.13
C GLY A 96 18.25 14.96 -11.84
N ARG A 97 18.39 13.77 -12.45
CA ARG A 97 17.30 13.06 -13.15
C ARG A 97 16.45 12.20 -12.21
N GLU A 98 16.83 12.09 -10.94
CA GLU A 98 16.20 11.22 -9.95
C GLU A 98 15.37 12.03 -8.95
N SER A 99 14.43 11.35 -8.27
CA SER A 99 13.76 11.87 -7.10
C SER A 99 14.32 11.15 -5.88
N VAL A 100 14.81 11.89 -4.91
CA VAL A 100 15.15 11.33 -3.60
C VAL A 100 13.94 11.50 -2.71
N VAL A 101 13.49 10.40 -2.13
CA VAL A 101 12.38 10.35 -1.18
C VAL A 101 12.94 9.97 0.17
N ARG A 102 12.60 10.74 1.20
CA ARG A 102 12.96 10.47 2.57
C ARG A 102 11.70 10.25 3.39
N VAL A 103 11.66 9.12 4.07
CA VAL A 103 10.59 8.71 4.97
C VAL A 103 11.09 8.85 6.40
N VAL A 104 10.31 9.49 7.24
CA VAL A 104 10.54 9.65 8.68
C VAL A 104 9.46 8.86 9.41
N GLY A 105 9.87 8.04 10.36
CA GLY A 105 9.00 7.10 11.05
C GLY A 105 9.77 6.36 12.12
N PHE A 106 9.06 5.56 12.90
CA PHE A 106 9.71 4.66 13.84
C PHE A 106 10.44 3.52 13.12
N GLY A 107 11.52 3.01 13.71
CA GLY A 107 12.36 1.98 13.09
C GLY A 107 11.58 0.75 12.62
N SER A 108 10.63 0.28 13.45
CA SER A 108 9.75 -0.84 13.11
C SER A 108 8.88 -0.55 11.86
N ASP A 109 8.23 0.62 11.81
CA ASP A 109 7.40 1.05 10.69
C ASP A 109 8.25 1.26 9.42
N LEU A 110 9.46 1.83 9.54
CA LEU A 110 10.37 2.08 8.41
C LEU A 110 10.84 0.77 7.76
N ALA A 111 11.12 -0.27 8.55
CA ALA A 111 11.50 -1.57 8.01
C ALA A 111 10.36 -2.21 7.20
N VAL A 112 9.11 -2.05 7.65
CA VAL A 112 7.93 -2.50 6.91
C VAL A 112 7.75 -1.69 5.61
N VAL A 113 7.93 -0.36 5.67
CA VAL A 113 7.88 0.51 4.48
C VAL A 113 8.87 0.03 3.41
N GLU A 114 10.13 -0.21 3.79
CA GLU A 114 11.17 -0.64 2.85
C GLU A 114 10.85 -1.98 2.17
N LEU A 115 10.43 -2.97 2.97
CA LEU A 115 10.06 -4.29 2.48
C LEU A 115 8.88 -4.22 1.49
N LEU A 116 7.78 -3.59 1.90
CA LEU A 116 6.56 -3.53 1.10
C LEU A 116 6.74 -2.65 -0.13
N PHE A 117 7.45 -1.53 -0.04
CA PHE A 117 7.73 -0.67 -1.19
C PHE A 117 8.49 -1.42 -2.29
N THR A 118 9.49 -2.22 -1.90
CA THR A 118 10.30 -2.99 -2.85
C THR A 118 9.44 -4.01 -3.60
N SER A 119 8.64 -4.79 -2.87
CA SER A 119 7.69 -5.75 -3.42
C SER A 119 6.65 -5.10 -4.34
N LEU A 120 6.00 -4.02 -3.86
CA LEU A 120 4.98 -3.31 -4.62
C LEU A 120 5.52 -2.63 -5.89
N CYS A 121 6.80 -2.24 -5.91
CA CYS A 121 7.43 -1.75 -7.13
C CYS A 121 7.56 -2.84 -8.19
N LEU A 122 7.88 -4.08 -7.80
CA LEU A 122 7.94 -5.21 -8.72
C LEU A 122 6.55 -5.55 -9.26
N GLN A 123 5.54 -5.60 -8.39
CA GLN A 123 4.15 -5.86 -8.77
C GLN A 123 3.61 -4.79 -9.73
N MET A 124 3.74 -3.51 -9.38
CA MET A 124 3.30 -2.40 -10.23
C MET A 124 4.05 -2.39 -11.57
N GLY A 125 5.36 -2.64 -11.55
CA GLY A 125 6.20 -2.71 -12.74
C GLY A 125 5.82 -3.86 -13.68
N SER A 126 5.54 -5.05 -13.13
CA SER A 126 5.07 -6.20 -13.89
C SER A 126 3.66 -5.96 -14.46
N GLY A 127 2.73 -5.49 -13.64
CA GLY A 127 1.34 -5.26 -14.05
C GLY A 127 1.20 -4.21 -15.15
N VAL A 128 1.90 -3.07 -15.03
CA VAL A 128 1.82 -2.01 -16.04
C VAL A 128 2.39 -2.41 -17.41
N LEU A 129 3.29 -3.41 -17.45
CA LEU A 129 3.82 -3.95 -18.70
C LEU A 129 2.84 -4.92 -19.38
N ARG A 130 2.01 -5.62 -18.60
CA ARG A 130 1.00 -6.56 -19.11
C ARG A 130 -0.24 -5.87 -19.66
N VAL A 131 -0.57 -4.67 -19.16
CA VAL A 131 -1.74 -3.94 -19.61
C VAL A 131 -1.53 -3.28 -20.98
N ARG A 132 -2.53 -3.42 -21.85
CA ARG A 132 -2.62 -2.76 -23.16
C ARG A 132 -3.67 -1.67 -23.08
N ALA A 133 -3.34 -0.48 -23.56
CA ALA A 133 -4.33 0.58 -23.67
C ALA A 133 -5.38 0.20 -24.72
N PRO A 134 -6.67 0.43 -24.46
CA PRO A 134 -7.72 0.31 -25.45
C PRO A 134 -7.42 1.14 -26.71
N GLU A 135 -8.02 0.74 -27.83
CA GLU A 135 -7.89 1.46 -29.09
C GLU A 135 -8.35 2.92 -28.94
N GLY A 136 -7.59 3.84 -29.55
CA GLY A 136 -7.85 5.29 -29.44
C GLY A 136 -7.30 5.97 -28.19
N LEU A 137 -6.76 5.23 -27.21
CA LEU A 137 -6.18 5.81 -25.99
C LEU A 137 -4.64 5.87 -26.06
N ALA A 138 -4.09 6.98 -25.58
CA ALA A 138 -2.64 7.15 -25.49
C ALA A 138 -2.04 6.23 -24.42
N THR A 139 -1.20 5.27 -24.82
CA THR A 139 -0.64 4.23 -23.95
C THR A 139 0.04 4.78 -22.69
N VAL A 140 0.79 5.87 -22.82
CA VAL A 140 1.50 6.49 -21.68
C VAL A 140 0.52 7.08 -20.67
N SER A 141 -0.54 7.75 -21.13
CA SER A 141 -1.56 8.34 -20.26
C SER A 141 -2.35 7.26 -19.55
N PHE A 142 -2.79 6.25 -20.29
CA PHE A 142 -3.49 5.08 -19.77
C PHE A 142 -2.68 4.38 -18.66
N ARG A 143 -1.41 4.06 -18.93
CA ARG A 143 -0.52 3.42 -17.94
C ARG A 143 -0.28 4.26 -16.69
N LYS A 144 -0.18 5.59 -16.84
CA LYS A 144 -0.07 6.52 -15.71
C LYS A 144 -1.33 6.58 -14.87
N SER A 145 -2.50 6.42 -15.49
CA SER A 145 -3.77 6.28 -14.79
C SER A 145 -3.87 4.94 -14.08
N TRP A 146 -3.45 3.86 -14.76
CA TRP A 146 -3.38 2.51 -14.20
C TRP A 146 -2.52 2.43 -12.94
N MET A 147 -1.27 2.93 -12.98
CA MET A 147 -0.42 2.94 -11.79
C MET A 147 -1.02 3.79 -10.66
N ALA A 148 -1.78 4.84 -11.00
CA ALA A 148 -2.45 5.67 -9.99
C ALA A 148 -3.53 4.88 -9.24
N GLY A 149 -4.37 4.14 -9.98
CA GLY A 149 -5.41 3.29 -9.41
C GLY A 149 -4.81 2.15 -8.59
N PHE A 150 -3.74 1.53 -9.09
CA PHE A 150 -2.99 0.51 -8.37
C PHE A 150 -2.47 1.04 -7.03
N VAL A 151 -1.73 2.17 -7.05
CA VAL A 151 -1.18 2.81 -5.85
C VAL A 151 -2.29 3.17 -4.86
N HIS A 152 -3.39 3.73 -5.34
CA HIS A 152 -4.52 4.08 -4.49
C HIS A 152 -5.06 2.85 -3.75
N ARG A 153 -5.37 1.78 -4.48
CA ARG A 153 -5.99 0.59 -3.90
C ARG A 153 -5.06 -0.15 -2.92
N VAL A 154 -3.78 -0.31 -3.24
CA VAL A 154 -2.85 -0.96 -2.30
C VAL A 154 -2.67 -0.14 -1.01
N CYS A 155 -2.71 1.19 -1.08
CA CYS A 155 -2.63 2.04 0.11
C CYS A 155 -3.90 1.96 0.97
N GLU A 156 -5.09 1.84 0.36
CA GLU A 156 -6.33 1.60 1.09
C GLU A 156 -6.26 0.29 1.88
N ARG A 157 -5.86 -0.79 1.21
CA ARG A 157 -5.76 -2.13 1.82
C ARG A 157 -4.71 -2.20 2.92
N LEU A 158 -3.56 -1.55 2.74
CA LEU A 158 -2.59 -1.40 3.83
C LEU A 158 -3.20 -0.65 5.02
N GLY A 159 -3.92 0.45 4.76
CA GLY A 159 -4.62 1.18 5.83
C GLY A 159 -5.70 0.36 6.52
N GLU A 160 -6.41 -0.52 5.79
CA GLU A 160 -7.39 -1.45 6.35
C GLU A 160 -6.73 -2.53 7.22
N ALA A 161 -5.63 -3.12 6.76
CA ALA A 161 -4.84 -4.09 7.54
C ALA A 161 -4.32 -3.46 8.85
N GLU A 162 -3.83 -2.21 8.80
CA GLU A 162 -3.40 -1.46 9.98
C GLU A 162 -4.55 -1.20 10.96
N ARG A 163 -5.73 -0.81 10.47
CA ARG A 163 -6.91 -0.61 11.32
C ARG A 163 -7.38 -1.91 11.97
N ARG A 164 -7.40 -3.01 11.21
CA ARG A 164 -7.74 -4.35 11.72
C ARG A 164 -6.77 -4.78 12.82
N ALA A 165 -5.47 -4.70 12.56
CA ALA A 165 -4.43 -5.06 13.55
C ALA A 165 -4.52 -4.21 14.83
N ALA A 166 -4.79 -2.91 14.71
CA ALA A 166 -4.99 -2.05 15.87
C ALA A 166 -6.22 -2.44 16.70
N ALA A 167 -7.33 -2.79 16.05
CA ALA A 167 -8.55 -3.25 16.71
C ALA A 167 -8.34 -4.60 17.43
N ASP A 168 -7.67 -5.55 16.78
CA ASP A 168 -7.36 -6.88 17.36
C ASP A 168 -6.44 -6.75 18.59
N SER A 169 -5.46 -5.84 18.54
CA SER A 169 -4.59 -5.53 19.68
C SER A 169 -5.37 -4.90 20.84
N ALA A 170 -6.33 -4.01 20.55
CA ALA A 170 -7.16 -3.37 21.57
C ALA A 170 -8.06 -4.39 22.29
N ALA A 171 -8.64 -5.35 21.55
CA ALA A 171 -9.46 -6.41 22.13
C ALA A 171 -8.68 -7.36 23.06
N SER A 172 -7.37 -7.51 22.83
CA SER A 172 -6.51 -8.43 23.59
C SER A 172 -5.91 -7.81 24.87
N THR A 173 -6.00 -6.48 25.03
CA THR A 173 -5.33 -5.76 26.12
C THR A 173 -6.29 -5.49 27.28
N ALA A 174 -6.33 -6.39 28.26
CA ALA A 174 -7.04 -6.14 29.52
C ALA A 174 -6.17 -5.30 30.48
N GLY A 175 -6.47 -4.01 30.61
CA GLY A 175 -5.88 -3.12 31.65
C GLY A 175 -4.66 -2.29 31.25
N GLY A 176 -4.26 -2.28 29.96
CA GLY A 176 -3.20 -1.43 29.41
C GLY A 176 -3.73 -0.20 28.65
N ARG A 177 -2.81 0.67 28.19
CA ARG A 177 -3.15 1.80 27.30
C ARG A 177 -3.67 1.25 25.97
N SER A 178 -4.73 1.85 25.42
CA SER A 178 -5.30 1.40 24.14
C SER A 178 -4.30 1.60 22.99
N ALA A 179 -4.21 0.61 22.08
CA ALA A 179 -3.39 0.69 20.89
C ALA A 179 -3.66 1.96 20.07
N GLU A 180 -4.93 2.39 19.98
CA GLU A 180 -5.29 3.64 19.29
C GLU A 180 -4.54 4.85 19.84
N LEU A 181 -4.50 4.99 21.17
CA LEU A 181 -3.83 6.11 21.83
C LEU A 181 -2.31 6.07 21.61
N VAL A 182 -1.70 4.89 21.68
CA VAL A 182 -0.27 4.70 21.38
C VAL A 182 0.05 5.13 19.94
N LEU A 183 -0.78 4.73 18.97
CA LEU A 183 -0.57 5.08 17.56
C LEU A 183 -0.77 6.57 17.29
N VAL A 184 -1.69 7.23 18.01
CA VAL A 184 -1.87 8.70 17.96
C VAL A 184 -0.62 9.42 18.44
N ASP A 185 -0.07 9.03 19.59
CA ASP A 185 1.15 9.64 20.14
C ASP A 185 2.35 9.44 19.22
N ARG A 186 2.51 8.22 18.68
CA ARG A 186 3.55 7.91 17.71
C ARG A 186 3.45 8.79 16.47
N ARG A 187 2.25 8.97 15.92
CA ARG A 187 2.02 9.88 14.77
C ARG A 187 2.38 11.33 15.12
N ALA A 188 2.06 11.78 16.34
CA ALA A 188 2.43 13.12 16.81
C ALA A 188 3.95 13.27 16.93
N GLN A 189 4.65 12.27 17.48
CA GLN A 189 6.11 12.27 17.60
C GLN A 189 6.81 12.29 16.24
N VAL A 190 6.39 11.44 15.29
CA VAL A 190 6.90 11.46 13.91
C VAL A 190 6.66 12.84 13.27
N SER A 191 5.50 13.45 13.53
CA SER A 191 5.17 14.76 12.98
C SER A 191 6.08 15.87 13.52
N ARG A 192 6.38 15.87 14.83
CA ARG A 192 7.33 16.80 15.45
C ARG A 192 8.73 16.66 14.84
N VAL A 193 9.27 15.45 14.83
CA VAL A 193 10.61 15.18 14.29
C VAL A 193 10.70 15.58 12.82
N TYR A 194 9.67 15.26 12.03
CA TYR A 194 9.61 15.65 10.62
C TYR A 194 9.62 17.18 10.43
N GLU A 195 8.89 17.92 11.26
CA GLU A 195 8.82 19.39 11.19
C GLU A 195 10.13 20.06 11.64
N GLU A 196 10.79 19.49 12.65
CA GLU A 196 12.13 19.91 13.08
C GLU A 196 13.19 19.65 12.01
N MET A 197 13.15 18.50 11.35
CA MET A 197 14.07 18.14 10.27
C MET A 197 13.85 18.99 9.00
N PHE A 198 12.60 19.36 8.71
CA PHE A 198 12.23 20.02 7.46
C PHE A 198 11.38 21.28 7.68
N PRO A 199 11.89 22.31 8.37
CA PRO A 199 11.10 23.49 8.78
C PRO A 199 10.60 24.34 7.60
N ARG A 200 11.22 24.20 6.43
CA ARG A 200 10.87 24.94 5.21
C ARG A 200 10.10 24.10 4.19
N VAL A 201 9.70 22.88 4.55
CA VAL A 201 8.98 22.00 3.62
C VAL A 201 7.65 22.64 3.20
N ARG A 202 7.33 22.50 1.92
CA ARG A 202 6.05 22.92 1.35
C ARG A 202 5.26 21.69 0.94
N ARG A 203 3.94 21.82 0.92
CA ARG A 203 3.07 20.78 0.35
C ARG A 203 3.41 20.64 -1.13
N GLY A 204 3.69 19.41 -1.57
CA GLY A 204 3.90 19.12 -2.97
C GLY A 204 2.62 19.37 -3.78
N ALA A 205 2.79 19.70 -5.07
CA ALA A 205 1.66 19.79 -5.98
C ALA A 205 0.93 18.44 -6.08
N ARG A 206 -0.41 18.48 -6.11
CA ARG A 206 -1.22 17.30 -6.38
C ARG A 206 -0.86 16.76 -7.76
N ARG A 207 -0.76 15.43 -7.88
CA ARG A 207 -0.55 14.77 -9.18
C ARG A 207 -1.75 15.07 -10.07
N ARG A 208 -1.49 15.65 -11.25
CA ARG A 208 -2.51 15.90 -12.27
C ARG A 208 -2.40 14.83 -13.34
N LEU A 209 -3.38 13.95 -13.39
CA LEU A 209 -3.59 13.06 -14.52
C LEU A 209 -4.39 13.80 -15.59
N ARG A 210 -3.99 13.65 -16.84
CA ARG A 210 -4.72 14.22 -17.99
C ARG A 210 -5.92 13.36 -18.40
N ASP A 211 -5.90 12.11 -17.98
CA ASP A 211 -6.84 11.06 -18.34
C ASP A 211 -6.88 10.06 -17.19
N TRP A 212 -8.06 9.50 -16.95
CA TRP A 212 -8.35 8.56 -15.87
C TRP A 212 -8.79 7.18 -16.40
N SER A 213 -8.70 6.96 -17.72
CA SER A 213 -9.20 5.76 -18.39
C SER A 213 -8.63 4.44 -17.88
N GLY A 214 -7.37 4.43 -17.39
CA GLY A 214 -6.75 3.24 -16.82
C GLY A 214 -6.97 3.07 -15.32
N TRP A 215 -7.65 4.00 -14.64
CA TRP A 215 -7.73 4.03 -13.17
C TRP A 215 -8.38 2.78 -12.59
N GLU A 216 -9.54 2.38 -13.11
CA GLU A 216 -10.27 1.22 -12.60
C GLU A 216 -9.52 -0.09 -12.88
N ASP A 217 -8.89 -0.25 -14.05
CA ASP A 217 -8.02 -1.40 -14.33
C ASP A 217 -6.82 -1.45 -13.37
N GLY A 218 -6.30 -0.29 -12.99
CA GLY A 218 -5.25 -0.13 -12.00
C GLY A 218 -5.71 -0.56 -10.62
N ARG A 219 -6.87 -0.06 -10.20
CA ARG A 219 -7.51 -0.45 -8.94
C ARG A 219 -7.77 -1.95 -8.91
N ALA A 220 -8.37 -2.51 -9.96
CA ALA A 220 -8.63 -3.93 -10.13
C ALA A 220 -7.35 -4.76 -9.96
N ALA A 221 -6.21 -4.29 -10.48
CA ALA A 221 -4.93 -4.95 -10.26
C ALA A 221 -4.40 -4.84 -8.81
N GLY A 222 -4.71 -3.75 -8.11
CA GLY A 222 -4.47 -3.63 -6.66
C GLY A 222 -5.48 -4.40 -5.80
N ASP A 223 -6.61 -4.79 -6.41
CA ASP A 223 -7.75 -5.57 -5.92
C ASP A 223 -7.67 -7.07 -6.25
N GLN A 224 -6.73 -7.54 -7.08
CA GLN A 224 -6.39 -8.97 -7.18
C GLN A 224 -5.66 -9.41 -5.91
N ALA A 225 -6.47 -9.30 -4.86
CA ALA A 225 -6.21 -8.84 -3.52
C ALA A 225 -7.50 -8.88 -2.66
N ASP A 226 -8.67 -9.12 -3.27
CA ASP A 226 -9.92 -9.48 -2.61
C ASP A 226 -10.82 -10.36 -3.53
N LEU A 227 -11.66 -11.17 -2.90
CA LEU A 227 -12.53 -12.22 -3.48
C LEU A 227 -13.94 -11.68 -3.81
N GLU A 228 -14.48 -12.00 -5.00
CA GLU A 228 -15.90 -11.91 -5.45
C GLU A 228 -16.51 -10.49 -5.66
N ALA A 229 -17.37 -10.13 -6.64
CA ALA A 229 -17.96 -10.65 -7.90
C ALA A 229 -18.72 -9.44 -8.58
N PRO A 230 -19.31 -9.46 -9.81
CA PRO A 230 -20.36 -10.41 -10.24
C PRO A 230 -20.17 -11.01 -11.65
N ARG A 231 -20.77 -12.18 -11.83
CA ARG A 231 -20.94 -12.83 -13.13
C ARG A 231 -21.75 -11.91 -14.06
N VAL A 232 -21.12 -11.39 -15.12
CA VAL A 232 -21.85 -10.90 -16.29
C VAL A 232 -22.41 -12.12 -17.02
N GLY A 233 -23.70 -12.34 -16.84
CA GLY A 233 -24.45 -13.42 -17.47
C GLY A 233 -25.92 -13.06 -17.55
N SER A 234 -26.23 -11.93 -18.18
CA SER A 234 -27.59 -11.63 -18.62
C SER A 234 -27.97 -12.57 -19.76
N GLN A 235 -28.46 -13.77 -19.43
CA GLN A 235 -29.37 -14.48 -20.31
C GLN A 235 -30.76 -13.88 -20.11
N ARG A 236 -31.19 -13.07 -21.09
CA ARG A 236 -32.61 -12.85 -21.35
C ARG A 236 -33.19 -14.17 -21.85
N PRO A 237 -34.18 -14.79 -21.20
CA PRO A 237 -35.02 -15.74 -21.90
C PRO A 237 -35.91 -14.96 -22.88
N ALA A 238 -35.79 -15.34 -24.15
CA ALA A 238 -36.71 -14.94 -25.20
C ALA A 238 -38.07 -15.61 -24.99
N GLY A 239 -39.15 -14.83 -25.18
CA GLY A 239 -40.44 -15.32 -25.66
C GLY A 239 -41.35 -16.02 -24.65
N LEU A 240 -42.27 -15.26 -24.07
CA LEU A 240 -43.62 -15.74 -23.79
C LEU A 240 -44.59 -14.86 -24.55
N ILE A 241 -45.05 -15.36 -25.70
CA ILE A 241 -46.24 -14.93 -26.39
C ILE A 241 -47.41 -15.40 -25.52
N GLY A 242 -48.13 -14.47 -24.91
CA GLY A 242 -49.46 -14.76 -24.36
C GLY A 242 -50.47 -14.86 -25.51
N PRO A 243 -51.41 -15.81 -25.48
CA PRO A 243 -52.57 -15.75 -26.35
C PRO A 243 -53.55 -14.70 -25.83
N ASP A 244 -53.84 -13.72 -26.67
CA ASP A 244 -54.98 -12.82 -26.48
C ASP A 244 -56.26 -13.52 -26.95
N THR A 245 -57.24 -13.52 -26.05
CA THR A 245 -58.69 -13.70 -26.18
C THR A 245 -59.32 -14.04 -27.54
N ALA A 246 -60.12 -15.11 -27.54
CA ALA A 246 -61.57 -15.08 -27.79
C ALA A 246 -62.26 -16.05 -26.83
#